data_AF-A0A0D7AJL5-F1
#
_entry.id   AF-A0A0D7AJL5-F1
#
_cell.length_a   1.000
_cell.length_b   1.000
_cell.length_c   1.000
_cell.angle_alpha   90.00
_cell.angle_beta   90.00
_cell.angle_gamma   90.00
#
_symmetry.space_group_name_H-M   'P 1'
#
loop_
_entity.id
_entity.type
_entity.pdbx_description
1 polymer ?
#
loop_
_entity_poly.entity_id
_entity_poly.type
_entity_poly.pdbx_seq_one_letter_code
_entity_poly.pdbx_strand_id
1 'polypeptide(L)'
;PMRDLRDIQVKVHVRRPERDNWCYLGKAVVSQEPISGQSSRVVVKSLSTGKVITSFSEACDLQAERRGNFVVVGCVSEDLRVVSWSLNALNNNETLRLLASIELACYKCRQAIADPRLHSKARRRIERTIKDDRRRRHRRRKDADAMISAFAKSNINDAVLPAGRDTMAA
;
A
#
# COMPACT_ATOMS: atom_id res chain seq x y z
N PRO A 1 27.60 -8.95 -20.10
CA PRO A 1 26.99 -8.07 -19.08
C PRO A 1 25.57 -7.65 -19.51
N MET A 2 24.54 -8.23 -18.88
CA MET A 2 23.14 -7.81 -19.10
C MET A 2 23.02 -6.35 -18.68
N ARG A 3 22.83 -5.46 -19.66
CA ARG A 3 22.61 -4.02 -19.45
C ARG A 3 21.51 -3.85 -18.42
N ASP A 4 21.76 -3.00 -17.43
CA ASP A 4 20.83 -2.64 -16.36
C ASP A 4 19.41 -2.55 -16.91
N LEU A 5 18.53 -3.45 -16.45
CA LEU A 5 17.09 -3.30 -16.66
C LEU A 5 16.73 -1.95 -16.06
N ARG A 6 16.58 -0.94 -16.94
CA ARG A 6 16.56 0.49 -16.61
C ARG A 6 15.79 0.75 -15.32
N ASP A 7 16.54 1.22 -14.33
CA ASP A 7 16.06 1.80 -13.09
C ASP A 7 14.80 2.64 -13.29
N ILE A 8 13.80 2.41 -12.42
CA ILE A 8 12.51 3.09 -12.48
C ILE A 8 12.43 4.07 -11.32
N GLN A 9 12.32 5.36 -11.62
CA GLN A 9 12.12 6.38 -10.59
C GLN A 9 10.67 6.40 -10.13
N VAL A 10 10.47 6.41 -8.80
CA VAL A 10 9.15 6.40 -8.18
C VAL A 10 9.05 7.38 -7.02
N LYS A 11 7.84 7.86 -6.74
CA LYS A 11 7.49 8.44 -5.42
C LYS A 11 6.92 7.33 -4.55
N VAL A 12 7.43 7.18 -3.34
CA VAL A 12 7.10 6.06 -2.44
C VAL A 12 6.18 6.54 -1.33
N HIS A 13 5.08 5.82 -1.12
CA HIS A 13 4.29 5.90 0.11
C HIS A 13 4.18 4.53 0.77
N VAL A 14 4.12 4.51 2.09
CA VAL A 14 3.87 3.30 2.87
C VAL A 14 2.68 3.50 3.78
N ARG A 15 1.85 2.46 3.92
CA ARG A 15 0.85 2.33 4.97
C ARG A 15 1.25 1.14 5.83
N ARG A 16 1.48 1.38 7.10
CA ARG A 16 1.83 0.33 8.08
C ARG A 16 0.57 -0.18 8.79
N PRO A 17 0.57 -1.39 9.36
CA PRO A 17 -0.60 -1.94 10.04
C PRO A 17 -1.13 -1.05 11.17
N GLU A 18 -0.26 -0.31 11.84
CA GLU A 18 -0.57 0.53 12.99
C GLU A 18 -1.27 1.83 12.60
N ARG A 19 -1.21 2.21 11.31
CA ARG A 19 -1.75 3.48 10.81
C ARG A 19 -2.45 3.28 9.48
N ASP A 20 -3.72 3.67 9.40
CA ASP A 20 -4.51 3.51 8.17
C ASP A 20 -4.19 4.55 7.09
N ASN A 21 -3.35 5.54 7.41
CA ASN A 21 -2.93 6.61 6.51
C ASN A 21 -1.65 6.26 5.73
N TRP A 22 -1.58 6.73 4.49
CA TRP A 22 -0.35 6.68 3.69
C TRP A 22 0.66 7.71 4.21
N CYS A 23 1.91 7.28 4.36
CA CYS A 23 3.04 8.13 4.72
C CYS A 23 3.98 8.24 3.51
N TYR A 24 4.26 9.45 3.08
CA TYR A 24 5.23 9.71 2.01
C TYR A 24 6.66 9.50 2.52
N LEU A 25 7.45 8.70 1.80
CA LEU A 25 8.84 8.37 2.17
C LEU A 25 9.88 9.06 1.27
N GLY A 26 9.46 9.74 0.20
CA GLY A 26 10.35 10.41 -0.73
C GLY A 26 10.38 9.82 -2.13
N LYS A 27 11.36 10.29 -2.92
CA LYS A 27 11.69 9.74 -4.24
C LYS A 27 12.64 8.55 -4.07
N ALA A 28 12.46 7.54 -4.90
CA ALA A 28 13.27 6.33 -4.89
C ALA A 28 13.57 5.87 -6.32
N VAL A 29 14.58 5.00 -6.42
CA VAL A 29 14.90 4.23 -7.61
C VAL A 29 14.57 2.78 -7.33
N VAL A 30 13.86 2.17 -8.27
CA VAL A 30 13.55 0.74 -8.26
C VAL A 30 14.47 0.05 -9.25
N SER A 31 15.27 -0.89 -8.76
CA SER A 31 16.18 -1.72 -9.56
C SER A 31 15.85 -3.20 -9.38
N GLN A 32 16.11 -4.02 -10.40
CA GLN A 32 15.99 -5.48 -10.30
C GLN A 32 17.39 -6.08 -10.15
N GLU A 33 17.68 -6.62 -8.97
CA GLU A 33 18.99 -7.17 -8.61
C GLU A 33 18.96 -8.71 -8.64
N PRO A 34 19.98 -9.38 -9.20
CA PRO A 34 20.14 -10.83 -9.07
C PRO A 34 20.49 -11.20 -7.62
N ILE A 35 19.91 -12.29 -7.09
CA ILE A 35 20.28 -12.84 -5.78
C ILE A 35 21.29 -13.98 -5.97
N SER A 36 20.89 -15.02 -6.71
CA SER A 36 21.73 -16.14 -7.14
C SER A 36 20.96 -17.01 -8.14
N GLY A 37 21.67 -17.62 -9.11
CA GLY A 37 21.04 -18.43 -10.15
C GLY A 37 19.98 -17.66 -10.95
N GLN A 38 18.78 -18.24 -11.07
CA GLN A 38 17.63 -17.65 -11.77
C GLN A 38 16.75 -16.76 -10.86
N SER A 39 17.16 -16.51 -9.61
CA SER A 39 16.38 -15.69 -8.67
C SER A 39 16.79 -14.22 -8.72
N SER A 40 15.80 -13.33 -8.73
CA SER A 40 15.99 -11.89 -8.65
C SER A 40 15.10 -11.28 -7.57
N ARG A 41 15.45 -10.07 -7.14
CA ARG A 41 14.63 -9.23 -6.28
C ARG A 41 14.49 -7.84 -6.87
N VAL A 42 13.37 -7.22 -6.60
CA VAL A 42 13.19 -5.78 -6.81
C VAL A 42 13.63 -5.06 -5.54
N VAL A 43 14.52 -4.08 -5.68
CA VAL A 43 15.01 -3.25 -4.58
C VAL A 43 14.57 -1.81 -4.79
N VAL A 44 14.00 -1.21 -3.76
CA VAL A 44 13.59 0.19 -3.75
C VAL A 44 14.58 0.96 -2.89
N LYS A 45 15.43 1.80 -3.51
CA LYS A 45 16.44 2.62 -2.82
C LYS A 45 16.04 4.08 -2.81
N SER A 46 16.17 4.73 -1.66
CA SER A 46 15.98 6.18 -1.52
C SER A 46 16.93 6.92 -2.47
N LEU A 47 16.41 7.84 -3.28
CA LEU A 47 17.22 8.63 -4.20
C LEU A 47 18.13 9.61 -3.45
N SER A 48 17.71 10.10 -2.28
CA SER A 48 18.47 11.07 -1.50
C SER A 48 19.55 10.45 -0.62
N THR A 49 19.36 9.23 -0.13
CA THR A 49 20.28 8.59 0.83
C THR A 49 20.96 7.33 0.30
N GLY A 50 20.52 6.79 -0.83
CA GLY A 50 20.95 5.49 -1.35
C GLY A 50 20.50 4.29 -0.51
N LYS A 51 19.90 4.50 0.67
CA LYS A 51 19.47 3.45 1.58
C LYS A 51 18.30 2.66 0.99
N VAL A 52 18.33 1.34 1.18
CA VAL A 52 17.21 0.46 0.82
C VAL A 52 16.01 0.79 1.72
N ILE A 53 14.88 1.12 1.09
CA ILE A 53 13.60 1.37 1.75
C ILE A 53 12.86 0.04 1.95
N THR A 54 12.82 -0.77 0.89
CA THR A 54 12.19 -2.10 0.88
C THR A 54 12.75 -2.93 -0.28
N SER A 55 12.55 -4.24 -0.21
CA SER A 55 12.82 -5.16 -1.32
C SER A 55 11.69 -6.17 -1.45
N PHE A 56 11.44 -6.62 -2.67
CA PHE A 56 10.44 -7.64 -2.99
C PHE A 56 11.12 -8.79 -3.73
N SER A 57 10.89 -10.01 -3.28
CA SER A 57 11.44 -11.22 -3.88
C SER A 57 10.43 -12.36 -3.80
N GLU A 58 10.81 -13.52 -4.32
CA GLU A 58 10.04 -14.76 -4.23
C GLU A 58 9.65 -15.16 -2.79
N ALA A 59 10.41 -14.70 -1.78
CA ALA A 59 10.12 -14.95 -0.38
C ALA A 59 8.96 -14.09 0.17
N CYS A 60 8.58 -13.03 -0.53
CA CYS A 60 7.54 -12.11 -0.08
C CYS A 60 6.14 -12.65 -0.41
N ASP A 61 5.28 -12.74 0.60
CA ASP A 61 3.84 -12.96 0.43
C ASP A 61 3.18 -11.62 0.05
N LEU A 62 3.05 -11.37 -1.25
CA LEU A 62 2.51 -10.11 -1.74
C LEU A 62 1.51 -10.23 -2.88
N GLN A 63 0.80 -9.14 -3.11
CA GLN A 63 0.00 -8.88 -4.31
C GLN A 63 0.32 -7.48 -4.81
N ALA A 64 0.63 -7.35 -6.10
CA ALA A 64 0.81 -6.08 -6.77
C ALA A 64 -0.41 -5.79 -7.67
N GLU A 65 -0.86 -4.55 -7.72
CA GLU A 65 -1.93 -4.10 -8.60
C GLU A 65 -1.58 -2.72 -9.20
N ARG A 66 -1.88 -2.52 -10.48
CA ARG A 66 -1.80 -1.19 -11.10
C ARG A 66 -3.06 -0.39 -10.80
N ARG A 67 -2.88 0.89 -10.47
CA ARG A 67 -3.96 1.89 -10.32
C ARG A 67 -3.52 3.22 -10.93
N GLY A 68 -3.88 3.47 -12.18
CA GLY A 68 -3.37 4.64 -12.92
C GLY A 68 -1.85 4.57 -13.10
N ASN A 69 -1.13 5.60 -12.63
CA ASN A 69 0.34 5.69 -12.64
C ASN A 69 1.01 5.09 -11.39
N PHE A 70 0.25 4.39 -10.55
CA PHE A 70 0.74 3.80 -9.31
C PHE A 70 0.71 2.28 -9.40
N VAL A 71 1.74 1.63 -8.86
CA VAL A 71 1.69 0.22 -8.47
C VAL A 71 1.48 0.16 -6.96
N VAL A 72 0.38 -0.44 -6.53
CA VAL A 72 0.09 -0.71 -5.12
C VAL A 72 0.52 -2.14 -4.81
N VAL A 73 1.40 -2.32 -3.84
CA VAL A 73 1.88 -3.62 -3.38
C VAL A 73 1.38 -3.85 -1.95
N GLY A 74 0.54 -4.85 -1.74
CA GLY A 74 0.17 -5.33 -0.42
C GLY A 74 1.08 -6.49 -0.03
N CYS A 75 1.87 -6.34 1.02
CA CYS A 75 2.69 -7.40 1.59
C CYS A 75 2.05 -7.90 2.89
N VAL A 76 1.97 -9.22 3.05
CA VAL A 76 1.53 -9.88 4.27
C VAL A 76 2.78 -10.23 5.08
N SER A 77 2.87 -9.72 6.32
CA SER A 77 3.92 -10.09 7.26
C SER A 77 3.63 -11.43 7.91
N GLU A 78 4.64 -11.99 8.60
CA GLU A 78 4.53 -13.28 9.30
C GLU A 78 3.38 -13.32 10.33
N ASP A 79 3.10 -12.19 10.98
CA ASP A 79 2.00 -12.01 11.92
C ASP A 79 0.63 -11.72 11.26
N LEU A 80 0.51 -11.96 9.94
CA LEU A 80 -0.70 -11.79 9.12
C LEU A 80 -1.22 -10.35 9.05
N ARG A 81 -0.38 -9.37 9.38
CA ARG A 81 -0.68 -7.96 9.13
C ARG A 81 -0.32 -7.59 7.69
N VAL A 82 -0.90 -6.49 7.21
CA VAL A 82 -0.68 -6.01 5.85
C VAL A 82 0.06 -4.70 5.90
N VAL A 83 1.24 -4.65 5.28
CA VAL A 83 1.94 -3.42 4.90
C VAL A 83 1.59 -3.13 3.45
N SER A 84 1.15 -1.91 3.15
CA SER A 84 0.86 -1.50 1.78
C SER A 84 1.89 -0.48 1.29
N TRP A 85 2.40 -0.67 0.08
CA TRP A 85 3.29 0.24 -0.60
C TRP A 85 2.57 0.83 -1.80
N SER A 86 2.78 2.12 -2.07
CA SER A 86 2.32 2.78 -3.29
C SER A 86 3.55 3.38 -3.97
N LEU A 87 3.82 2.90 -5.17
CA LEU A 87 4.96 3.28 -5.98
C LEU A 87 4.43 4.04 -7.20
N ASN A 88 4.55 5.36 -7.19
CA ASN A 88 4.09 6.22 -8.27
C ASN A 88 5.20 6.37 -9.31
N ALA A 89 5.02 5.79 -10.49
CA ALA A 89 5.97 5.93 -11.58
C ALA A 89 5.72 7.21 -12.39
N LEU A 90 6.70 7.62 -13.20
CA LEU A 90 6.61 8.88 -13.94
C LEU A 90 5.56 8.88 -15.06
N ASN A 91 5.23 7.71 -15.60
CA ASN A 91 4.25 7.55 -16.67
C ASN A 91 3.69 6.11 -16.71
N ASN A 92 2.73 5.87 -17.61
CA ASN A 92 2.09 4.58 -17.79
C ASN A 92 3.06 3.46 -18.20
N ASN A 93 4.03 3.75 -19.07
CA ASN A 93 5.01 2.75 -19.52
C ASN A 93 5.90 2.31 -18.35
N GLU A 94 6.41 3.27 -17.56
CA GLU A 94 7.16 2.99 -16.34
C GLU A 94 6.34 2.21 -15.32
N THR A 95 5.05 2.51 -15.20
CA THR A 95 4.13 1.78 -14.31
C THR A 95 3.98 0.31 -14.73
N LEU A 96 3.87 0.05 -16.04
CA LEU A 96 3.79 -1.31 -16.57
C LEU A 96 5.11 -2.06 -16.39
N ARG A 97 6.26 -1.42 -16.66
CA ARG A 97 7.58 -2.01 -16.41
C ARG A 97 7.77 -2.35 -14.94
N LEU A 98 7.33 -1.46 -14.04
CA LEU A 98 7.41 -1.67 -12.60
C LEU A 98 6.55 -2.84 -12.14
N LEU A 99 5.30 -2.92 -12.59
CA LEU A 99 4.40 -4.03 -12.26
C LEU A 99 5.00 -5.37 -12.72
N ALA A 100 5.43 -5.44 -13.99
CA ALA A 100 6.01 -6.66 -14.56
C ALA A 100 7.29 -7.08 -13.82
N SER A 101 8.15 -6.13 -13.45
CA SER A 101 9.38 -6.42 -12.69
C SER A 101 9.07 -6.99 -11.30
N ILE A 102 8.08 -6.44 -10.59
CA ILE A 102 7.65 -6.95 -9.28
C ILE A 102 7.02 -8.34 -9.43
N GLU A 103 6.11 -8.53 -10.39
CA GLU A 103 5.47 -9.83 -10.61
C GLU A 103 6.49 -10.91 -10.97
N LEU A 104 7.45 -10.61 -11.84
CA LEU A 104 8.48 -11.56 -12.25
C LEU A 104 9.43 -11.93 -11.11
N ALA A 105 9.92 -10.96 -10.34
CA ALA A 105 10.85 -11.20 -9.24
C ALA A 105 10.19 -11.90 -8.04
N CYS A 106 8.89 -11.71 -7.86
CA CYS A 106 8.14 -12.27 -6.72
C CYS A 106 7.33 -13.51 -7.08
N TYR A 107 7.34 -13.94 -8.35
CA TYR A 107 6.66 -15.16 -8.77
C TYR A 107 7.32 -16.37 -8.11
N LYS A 108 6.52 -17.14 -7.35
CA LYS A 108 6.96 -18.35 -6.62
C LYS A 108 7.16 -19.54 -7.54
N CYS A 109 8.05 -19.40 -8.53
CA CYS A 109 8.29 -20.40 -9.56
C CYS A 109 8.68 -21.76 -8.97
N ARG A 110 9.53 -21.79 -7.94
CA ARG A 110 9.94 -23.06 -7.30
C ARG A 110 8.76 -23.79 -6.69
N GLN A 111 7.91 -23.06 -5.96
CA GLN A 111 6.72 -23.63 -5.35
C GLN A 111 5.66 -24.01 -6.39
N ALA A 112 5.50 -23.21 -7.44
CA ALA A 112 4.57 -23.49 -8.53
C ALA A 112 4.91 -24.78 -9.29
N ILE A 113 6.21 -25.09 -9.42
CA ILE A 113 6.69 -26.33 -10.05
C ILE A 113 6.62 -27.51 -9.07
N ALA A 114 7.05 -27.32 -7.82
CA ALA A 114 7.12 -28.40 -6.84
C ALA A 114 5.75 -28.86 -6.33
N ASP A 115 4.84 -27.92 -6.04
CA ASP A 115 3.46 -28.22 -5.62
C ASP A 115 2.47 -27.12 -6.08
N PRO A 116 1.85 -27.29 -7.27
CA PRO A 116 0.91 -26.33 -7.84
C PRO A 116 -0.34 -26.08 -6.98
N ARG A 117 -0.79 -27.09 -6.21
CA ARG A 117 -2.00 -26.99 -5.37
C ARG A 117 -1.73 -26.12 -4.16
N LEU A 118 -0.61 -26.35 -3.47
CA LEU A 118 -0.18 -25.50 -2.35
C LEU A 118 0.14 -24.08 -2.81
N HIS A 119 0.77 -23.91 -3.96
CA HIS A 119 1.01 -22.59 -4.56
C HIS A 119 -0.29 -21.80 -4.75
N SER A 120 -1.32 -22.44 -5.34
CA SER A 120 -2.63 -21.81 -5.55
C SER A 120 -3.35 -21.48 -4.24
N LYS A 121 -3.26 -22.36 -3.23
CA LYS A 121 -3.84 -22.14 -1.90
C LYS A 121 -3.17 -20.95 -1.19
N ALA A 122 -1.84 -20.85 -1.26
CA ALA A 122 -1.07 -19.75 -0.69
C ALA A 122 -1.45 -18.41 -1.35
N ARG A 123 -1.50 -18.36 -2.68
CA ARG A 123 -1.91 -17.15 -3.42
C ARG A 123 -3.31 -16.65 -3.03
N ARG A 124 -4.29 -17.56 -2.92
CA ARG A 124 -5.65 -17.22 -2.47
C ARG A 124 -5.69 -16.72 -1.03
N ARG A 125 -4.85 -17.27 -0.14
CA ARG A 125 -4.73 -16.80 1.25
C ARG A 125 -4.22 -15.36 1.28
N ILE A 126 -3.16 -15.06 0.53
CA ILE A 126 -2.56 -13.72 0.44
C ILE A 126 -3.60 -12.71 -0.04
N GLU A 127 -4.28 -13.01 -1.17
CA GLU A 127 -5.32 -12.14 -1.73
C GLU A 127 -6.44 -11.88 -0.72
N ARG A 128 -6.92 -12.93 -0.04
CA ARG A 128 -7.97 -12.80 0.98
C ARG A 128 -7.53 -11.91 2.14
N THR A 129 -6.33 -12.13 2.68
CA THR A 129 -5.80 -11.32 3.79
C THR A 129 -5.70 -9.85 3.42
N ILE A 130 -5.18 -9.53 2.23
CA ILE A 130 -5.07 -8.15 1.73
C ILE A 130 -6.46 -7.52 1.52
N LYS A 131 -7.40 -8.28 0.95
CA LYS A 131 -8.78 -7.82 0.74
C LYS A 131 -9.50 -7.55 2.06
N ASP A 132 -9.34 -8.41 3.05
CA ASP A 132 -9.99 -8.27 4.35
C ASP A 132 -9.38 -7.12 5.16
N ASP A 133 -8.06 -6.92 5.10
CA ASP A 133 -7.40 -5.70 5.63
C ASP A 133 -8.02 -4.44 5.01
N ARG A 134 -8.12 -4.39 3.67
CA ARG A 134 -8.73 -3.25 2.96
C ARG A 134 -10.16 -2.98 3.42
N ARG A 135 -10.97 -4.03 3.58
CA ARG A 135 -12.36 -3.92 4.07
C ARG A 135 -12.41 -3.38 5.50
N ARG A 136 -11.57 -3.89 6.41
CA ARG A 136 -11.48 -3.41 7.80
C ARG A 136 -11.11 -1.92 7.85
N ARG A 137 -10.11 -1.50 7.07
CA ARG A 137 -9.69 -0.10 6.98
C ARG A 137 -10.76 0.83 6.41
N HIS A 138 -11.51 0.35 5.43
CA HIS A 138 -12.61 1.14 4.88
C HIS A 138 -13.74 1.33 5.91
N ARG A 139 -14.09 0.27 6.65
CA ARG A 139 -15.06 0.37 7.76
C ARG A 139 -14.60 1.35 8.83
N ARG A 140 -13.38 1.23 9.34
CA ARG A 140 -12.84 2.16 10.36
C ARG A 140 -12.86 3.62 9.92
N ARG A 141 -12.51 3.91 8.66
CA ARG A 141 -12.60 5.29 8.13
C ARG A 141 -14.04 5.78 8.05
N LYS A 142 -14.96 4.95 7.54
CA LYS A 142 -16.39 5.28 7.50
C LYS A 142 -16.96 5.55 8.89
N ASP A 143 -16.58 4.74 9.87
CA ASP A 143 -17.06 4.90 11.26
C ASP A 143 -16.51 6.20 11.89
N ALA A 144 -15.24 6.53 11.63
CA ALA A 144 -14.64 7.80 12.04
C ALA A 144 -15.32 9.01 11.38
N ASP A 145 -15.56 8.96 10.06
CA ASP A 145 -16.25 10.03 9.33
C ASP A 145 -17.69 10.22 9.82
N ALA A 146 -18.39 9.13 10.16
CA ALA A 146 -19.73 9.17 10.73
C ALA A 146 -19.75 9.81 12.12
N MET A 147 -18.78 9.49 12.98
CA MET A 147 -18.61 10.10 14.29
C MET A 147 -18.37 11.61 14.17
N ILE A 148 -17.45 12.03 13.29
CA ILE A 148 -17.18 13.45 13.01
C ILE A 148 -18.46 14.17 12.55
N SER A 149 -19.23 13.55 11.64
CA SER A 149 -20.49 14.12 11.17
C SER A 149 -21.53 14.27 12.27
N ALA A 150 -21.62 13.31 13.20
CA ALA A 150 -22.53 13.40 14.34
C ALA A 150 -22.16 14.56 15.28
N PHE A 151 -20.88 14.71 15.63
CA PHE A 151 -20.39 15.82 16.46
C PHE A 151 -20.59 17.20 15.82
N ALA A 152 -20.41 17.30 14.50
CA ALA A 152 -20.64 18.55 13.78
C ALA A 152 -22.12 18.96 13.81
N LYS A 153 -23.05 18.00 13.79
CA LYS A 153 -24.50 18.26 13.86
C LYS A 153 -24.96 18.63 15.27
N SER A 154 -24.36 18.08 16.33
CA SER A 154 -24.71 18.43 17.72
C SER A 154 -24.34 19.87 18.08
N ASN A 155 -23.22 20.41 17.57
CA ASN A 155 -22.78 21.77 17.92
C ASN A 155 -23.62 22.90 17.29
N ILE A 156 -24.46 22.59 16.29
CA ILE A 156 -25.34 23.58 15.64
C ILE A 156 -26.68 23.70 16.38
N ASN A 157 -27.09 22.71 17.16
CA ASN A 157 -28.39 22.71 17.85
C ASN A 157 -28.39 23.39 19.23
N ASP A 158 -27.23 23.69 19.82
CA ASP A 158 -27.15 24.38 21.13
C ASP A 158 -27.10 25.92 21.02
N ALA A 159 -27.15 26.49 19.81
CA ALA A 159 -27.14 27.94 19.60
C ALA A 159 -28.54 28.59 19.55
N VAL A 160 -29.60 27.87 19.92
CA VAL A 160 -30.95 28.45 20.10
C VAL A 160 -31.25 28.51 21.60
N LEU A 161 -30.61 29.46 22.29
CA LEU A 161 -31.13 29.95 23.56
C LEU A 161 -32.35 30.84 23.25
N PRO A 162 -33.47 30.70 23.98
CA PRO A 162 -34.66 31.53 23.76
C PRO A 162 -34.29 32.99 24.03
N ALA A 163 -34.55 33.85 23.04
CA ALA A 163 -34.38 35.28 23.17
C ALA A 163 -35.08 35.77 24.45
N GLY A 164 -34.32 36.50 25.27
CA GLY A 164 -34.73 37.00 26.56
C GLY A 164 -36.09 37.70 26.48
N ARG A 165 -36.94 37.41 27.47
CA ARG A 165 -38.06 38.27 27.82
C ARG A 165 -37.47 39.58 28.35
N ASP A 166 -37.54 40.63 27.57
CA ASP A 166 -37.32 41.99 28.04
C ASP A 166 -38.42 42.35 29.05
N THR A 167 -38.08 42.25 30.33
CA THR A 167 -38.72 43.02 31.38
C THR A 167 -38.10 44.42 31.37
N MET A 168 -38.88 45.43 30.99
CA MET A 168 -38.65 46.78 31.51
C MET A 168 -39.98 47.43 31.90
N ALA A 169 -40.09 47.64 33.20
CA ALA A 169 -41.00 48.55 33.85
C ALA A 169 -40.51 49.99 33.65
N ALA A 170 -41.43 50.91 33.32
CA ALA A 170 -41.63 52.22 33.94
C ALA A 170 -42.85 52.88 33.28
#